data_AF-A0A397UGX2-F1
#
_entry.id   AF-A0A397UGX2-F1
#
_cell.length_a   1.000
_cell.length_b   1.000
_cell.length_c   1.000
_cell.angle_alpha   90.00
_cell.angle_beta   90.00
_cell.angle_gamma   90.00
#
_symmetry.space_group_name_H-M   'P 1'
#
loop_
_entity.id
_entity.type
_entity.pdbx_description
1 polymer ?
#
loop_
_entity_poly.entity_id
_entity_poly.type
_entity_poly.pdbx_seq_one_letter_code
_entity_poly.pdbx_strand_id
1 'polypeptide(L)'
;MNKEKRSIAYSKDTLRLKVVSVQNSRDLVIGSAPFFTAAMVDLGDCYKHGMRVEMDENKAFIYYQKSASMGNVREISNLGFCYLNGIGVKKNEYKAFIYYQRSANIIIDD
;
A
#
# COMPACT_ATOMS: atom_id res chain seq x y z
N MET A 1 1.55 37.54 19.48
CA MET A 1 1.64 38.37 18.26
C MET A 1 2.94 38.05 17.55
N ASN A 2 2.92 37.14 16.58
CA ASN A 2 3.87 37.22 15.47
C ASN A 2 3.29 36.50 14.26
N LYS A 3 3.09 37.29 13.21
CA LYS A 3 2.46 36.91 11.94
C LYS A 3 3.57 36.40 11.02
N GLU A 4 3.71 35.10 10.83
CA GLU A 4 4.44 34.58 9.67
C GLU A 4 3.43 34.19 8.60
N LYS A 5 3.17 35.13 7.69
CA LYS A 5 2.55 34.84 6.40
C LYS A 5 3.49 33.93 5.64
N ARG A 6 3.05 32.72 5.27
CA ARG A 6 3.78 31.87 4.32
C ARG A 6 2.99 31.81 3.03
N SER A 7 3.54 32.47 2.01
CA SER A 7 3.06 32.49 0.64
C SER A 7 3.27 31.13 -0.01
N ILE A 8 2.22 30.60 -0.63
CA ILE A 8 2.25 29.37 -1.43
C ILE A 8 2.45 29.81 -2.88
N ALA A 9 3.62 29.54 -3.46
CA ALA A 9 3.82 29.69 -4.90
C ALA A 9 3.49 28.35 -5.57
N TYR A 10 2.51 28.34 -6.46
CA TYR A 10 2.14 27.17 -7.26
C TYR A 10 2.89 27.24 -8.61
N SER A 11 3.78 26.28 -8.85
CA SER A 11 4.32 25.99 -10.18
C SER A 11 3.65 24.72 -10.68
N LYS A 12 3.06 24.76 -11.89
CA LYS A 12 2.25 23.66 -12.44
C LYS A 12 3.06 22.45 -12.94
N ASP A 13 4.40 22.50 -12.91
CA ASP A 13 5.19 21.55 -13.71
C ASP A 13 6.06 20.55 -12.94
N THR A 14 5.98 20.49 -11.60
CA THR A 14 6.55 19.34 -10.85
C THR A 14 5.96 19.26 -9.44
N LEU A 15 5.13 18.25 -9.16
CA LEU A 15 4.55 17.99 -7.83
C LEU A 15 5.57 17.42 -6.83
N ARG A 16 6.69 18.12 -6.60
CA ARG A 16 7.57 17.90 -5.45
C ARG A 16 7.45 19.07 -4.48
N LEU A 17 6.46 19.00 -3.59
CA LEU A 17 6.40 19.85 -2.40
C LEU A 17 7.48 19.37 -1.41
N LYS A 18 8.55 20.16 -1.25
CA LYS A 18 9.46 20.07 -0.09
C LYS A 18 8.89 20.91 1.04
N VAL A 19 8.43 20.27 2.12
CA VAL A 19 8.24 20.93 3.42
C VAL A 19 8.98 20.10 4.46
N VAL A 20 9.97 20.72 5.10
CA VAL A 20 10.66 20.19 6.29
C VAL A 20 10.24 21.06 7.46
N SER A 21 9.50 20.49 8.42
CA SER A 21 9.62 20.76 9.87
C SER A 21 8.57 19.97 10.67
N VAL A 22 9.06 19.29 11.71
CA VAL A 22 8.51 18.15 12.47
C VAL A 22 7.37 18.50 13.45
N GLN A 23 6.25 17.75 13.43
CA GLN A 23 5.38 17.47 14.61
C GLN A 23 4.24 16.45 14.35
N ASN A 24 4.58 15.24 13.89
CA ASN A 24 3.80 14.05 14.24
C ASN A 24 4.59 12.80 13.86
N SER A 25 4.71 11.84 14.77
CA SER A 25 5.36 10.53 14.56
C SER A 25 4.57 9.60 13.62
N ARG A 26 3.77 10.16 12.71
CA ARG A 26 2.92 9.46 11.74
C ARG A 26 3.28 9.73 10.29
N ASP A 27 4.13 10.72 10.02
CA ASP A 27 4.61 11.04 8.68
C ASP A 27 6.09 10.72 8.54
N LEU A 28 6.48 9.49 8.92
CA LEU A 28 7.59 8.90 8.20
C LEU A 28 7.04 8.64 6.81
N VAL A 29 7.22 9.61 5.91
CA VAL A 29 7.09 9.42 4.48
C VAL A 29 8.12 8.34 4.14
N ILE A 30 7.69 7.08 4.28
CA ILE A 30 8.35 5.90 3.74
C ILE A 30 8.16 6.04 2.24
N GLY A 31 8.95 6.91 1.63
CA GLY A 31 8.98 7.03 0.18
C GLY A 31 9.38 5.68 -0.37
N SER A 32 8.44 5.02 -1.05
CA SER A 32 8.71 4.18 -2.23
C SER A 32 10.01 3.36 -2.16
N ALA A 33 10.20 2.62 -1.08
CA ALA A 33 11.27 1.65 -0.96
C ALA A 33 10.69 0.28 -1.33
N PRO A 34 10.88 -0.23 -2.56
CA PRO A 34 10.35 -1.54 -2.99
C PRO A 34 10.76 -2.69 -2.06
N PHE A 35 11.86 -2.52 -1.33
CA PHE A 35 12.33 -3.46 -0.32
C PHE A 35 11.38 -3.61 0.89
N PHE A 36 10.69 -2.54 1.31
CA PHE A 36 9.80 -2.60 2.46
C PHE A 36 8.46 -3.28 2.13
N THR A 37 7.95 -3.10 0.91
CA THR A 37 6.71 -3.76 0.47
C THR A 37 6.93 -5.23 0.16
N ALA A 38 8.09 -5.60 -0.43
CA ALA A 38 8.46 -6.99 -0.66
C ALA A 38 8.52 -7.80 0.65
N ALA A 39 9.16 -7.26 1.69
CA ALA A 39 9.23 -7.92 2.99
C ALA A 39 7.84 -8.14 3.64
N MET A 40 6.88 -7.25 3.41
CA MET A 40 5.49 -7.43 3.87
C MET A 40 4.78 -8.54 3.11
N VAL A 41 4.98 -8.62 1.78
CA VAL A 41 4.43 -9.70 0.96
C VAL A 41 5.00 -11.04 1.39
N ASP A 42 6.32 -11.12 1.58
CA ASP A 42 6.99 -12.35 2.02
C ASP A 42 6.47 -12.80 3.39
N LEU A 43 6.23 -11.87 4.31
CA LEU A 43 5.65 -12.18 5.62
C LEU A 43 4.20 -12.65 5.50
N GLY A 44 3.42 -12.03 4.60
CA GLY A 44 2.08 -12.51 4.24
C GLY A 44 2.11 -13.94 3.69
N ASP A 45 3.09 -14.26 2.84
CA ASP A 45 3.28 -15.60 2.29
C ASP A 45 3.71 -16.62 3.35
N CYS A 46 4.50 -16.20 4.34
CA CYS A 46 4.86 -17.06 5.48
C CYS A 46 3.61 -17.48 6.26
N TYR A 47 2.71 -16.54 6.57
CA TYR A 47 1.45 -16.85 7.25
C TYR A 47 0.47 -17.62 6.35
N LYS A 48 0.44 -17.35 5.05
CA LYS A 48 -0.43 -18.06 4.10
C LYS A 48 -0.06 -19.55 3.99
N HIS A 49 1.24 -19.87 3.97
CA HIS A 49 1.72 -21.25 3.78
C HIS A 49 2.20 -21.94 5.06
N GLY A 50 2.17 -21.25 6.20
CA GLY A 50 2.73 -21.77 7.46
C GLY A 50 4.25 -21.97 7.43
N MET A 51 4.99 -21.12 6.70
CA MET A 51 6.45 -21.24 6.62
C MET A 51 7.09 -20.69 7.90
N ARG A 52 7.56 -21.59 8.77
CA ARG A 52 8.25 -21.26 10.04
C ARG A 52 7.35 -20.54 11.07
N VAL A 53 6.07 -20.34 10.74
CA VAL A 53 5.00 -19.80 11.59
C VAL A 53 3.74 -20.64 11.38
N GLU A 54 2.79 -20.59 12.31
CA GLU A 54 1.49 -21.23 12.12
C GLU A 54 0.71 -20.55 10.97
N MET A 55 -0.02 -21.35 10.20
CA MET A 55 -0.84 -20.86 9.11
C MET A 55 -1.94 -19.94 9.65
N ASP A 56 -1.99 -18.70 9.14
CA ASP A 56 -2.95 -17.69 9.55
C ASP A 56 -3.29 -16.79 8.37
N GLU A 57 -4.34 -17.17 7.64
CA GLU A 57 -4.76 -16.43 6.46
C GLU A 57 -5.22 -15.01 6.79
N ASN A 58 -5.77 -14.78 7.99
CA ASN A 58 -6.20 -13.44 8.42
C ASN A 58 -5.00 -12.52 8.59
N LYS A 59 -3.91 -13.00 9.21
CA LYS A 59 -2.65 -12.25 9.27
C LYS A 59 -2.05 -12.06 7.89
N ALA A 60 -2.08 -13.07 7.02
CA ALA A 60 -1.62 -12.94 5.64
C ALA A 60 -2.34 -11.78 4.93
N PHE A 61 -3.67 -11.73 5.03
CA PHE A 61 -4.48 -10.66 4.45
C PHE A 61 -4.12 -9.28 5.01
N ILE A 62 -3.88 -9.16 6.31
CA ILE A 62 -3.45 -7.88 6.94
C ILE A 62 -2.12 -7.40 6.35
N TYR A 63 -1.15 -8.28 6.14
CA TYR A 63 0.13 -7.89 5.55
C TYR A 63 0.01 -7.48 4.08
N TYR A 64 -0.80 -8.18 3.27
CA TYR A 64 -1.09 -7.76 1.89
C TYR A 64 -1.82 -6.42 1.83
N GLN A 65 -2.72 -6.13 2.79
CA GLN A 65 -3.38 -4.84 2.87
C GLN A 65 -2.40 -3.71 3.20
N LYS A 66 -1.45 -3.95 4.11
CA LYS A 66 -0.39 -3.00 4.44
C LYS A 66 0.59 -2.79 3.28
N SER A 67 0.87 -3.82 2.48
CA SER A 67 1.74 -3.66 1.32
C SER A 67 1.04 -2.88 0.19
N ALA A 68 -0.26 -3.11 -0.02
CA ALA A 68 -1.03 -2.43 -1.06
C ALA A 68 -1.26 -0.93 -0.80
N SER A 69 -1.23 -0.49 0.46
CA SER A 69 -1.34 0.95 0.78
C SER A 69 -0.13 1.77 0.33
N MET A 70 0.97 1.11 -0.04
CA MET A 70 2.17 1.74 -0.60
C MET A 70 2.09 1.92 -2.13
N GLY A 71 0.99 1.49 -2.76
CA GLY A 71 0.62 1.89 -4.13
C GLY A 71 1.28 1.12 -5.28
N ASN A 72 1.99 0.03 -5.02
CA ASN A 72 2.59 -0.78 -6.08
C ASN A 72 1.58 -1.81 -6.65
N VAL A 73 1.62 -1.96 -7.97
CA VAL A 73 0.69 -2.73 -8.82
C VAL A 73 0.58 -4.19 -8.34
N ARG A 74 1.73 -4.81 -8.02
CA ARG A 74 1.77 -6.22 -7.59
C ARG A 74 1.00 -6.43 -6.28
N GLU A 75 1.14 -5.51 -5.35
CA GLU A 75 0.58 -5.56 -4.01
C GLU A 75 -0.95 -5.35 -4.05
N ILE A 76 -1.42 -4.45 -4.92
CA ILE A 76 -2.85 -4.26 -5.17
C ILE A 76 -3.46 -5.51 -5.82
N SER A 77 -2.75 -6.14 -6.76
CA SER A 77 -3.18 -7.42 -7.34
C SER A 77 -3.26 -8.56 -6.31
N ASN A 78 -2.37 -8.58 -5.31
CA ASN A 78 -2.42 -9.57 -4.22
C ASN A 78 -3.71 -9.44 -3.39
N LEU A 79 -4.21 -8.22 -3.16
CA LEU A 79 -5.52 -8.03 -2.52
C LEU A 79 -6.68 -8.57 -3.37
N GLY A 80 -6.62 -8.35 -4.69
CA GLY A 80 -7.57 -8.95 -5.62
C GLY A 80 -7.57 -10.48 -5.51
N PHE A 81 -6.38 -11.07 -5.44
CA PHE A 81 -6.20 -12.52 -5.28
C PHE A 81 -6.78 -13.05 -3.96
N CYS A 82 -6.60 -12.34 -2.84
CA CYS A 82 -7.19 -12.71 -1.57
C CYS A 82 -8.72 -12.72 -1.61
N TYR A 83 -9.35 -11.71 -2.22
CA TYR A 83 -10.80 -11.67 -2.38
C TYR A 83 -11.31 -12.75 -3.34
N LEU A 84 -10.55 -13.10 -4.38
CA LEU A 84 -10.92 -14.15 -5.32
C LEU A 84 -10.91 -15.54 -4.67
N ASN A 85 -9.91 -15.82 -3.82
CA ASN A 85 -9.71 -17.14 -3.22
C ASN A 85 -10.23 -17.26 -1.80
N GLY A 86 -10.62 -16.15 -1.16
CA GLY A 86 -11.11 -16.13 0.21
C GLY A 86 -10.02 -16.23 1.28
N ILE A 87 -8.79 -15.78 0.98
CA ILE A 87 -7.64 -15.88 1.90
C ILE A 87 -7.78 -14.80 2.97
N GLY A 88 -8.10 -15.21 4.20
CA GLY A 88 -8.21 -14.30 5.35
C GLY A 88 -9.34 -13.27 5.25
N VAL A 89 -10.22 -13.43 4.26
CA VAL A 89 -11.35 -12.57 4.00
C VAL A 89 -12.42 -13.37 3.27
N LYS A 90 -13.70 -13.05 3.49
CA LYS A 90 -14.78 -13.69 2.74
C LYS A 90 -14.58 -13.50 1.23
N LYS A 91 -14.59 -14.61 0.48
CA LYS A 91 -14.52 -14.60 -0.98
C LYS A 91 -15.55 -13.62 -1.57
N ASN A 92 -15.08 -12.76 -2.47
CA ASN A 92 -15.88 -11.75 -3.15
C ASN A 92 -15.26 -11.40 -4.51
N GLU A 93 -15.81 -12.00 -5.56
CA GLU A 93 -15.32 -11.85 -6.93
C GLU A 93 -15.48 -10.43 -7.46
N TYR A 94 -16.54 -9.72 -7.07
CA TYR A 94 -16.74 -8.32 -7.42
C TYR A 94 -15.65 -7.43 -6.82
N LYS A 95 -15.32 -7.60 -5.53
CA LYS A 95 -14.20 -6.87 -4.92
C LYS A 95 -12.87 -7.23 -5.58
N ALA A 96 -12.64 -8.51 -5.91
CA ALA A 96 -11.44 -8.92 -6.63
C ALA A 96 -11.29 -8.19 -7.97
N PHE A 97 -12.37 -8.12 -8.75
CA PHE A 97 -12.42 -7.36 -10.00
C PHE A 97 -12.03 -5.88 -9.81
N ILE A 98 -12.59 -5.21 -8.79
CA ILE A 98 -12.25 -3.80 -8.50
C ILE A 98 -10.76 -3.62 -8.19
N TYR A 99 -10.15 -4.52 -7.42
CA TYR A 99 -8.71 -4.44 -7.15
C TYR A 99 -7.87 -4.70 -8.39
N TYR A 100 -8.22 -5.67 -9.23
CA TYR A 100 -7.52 -5.91 -10.50
C TYR A 100 -7.67 -4.75 -11.48
N GLN A 101 -8.86 -4.15 -11.58
CA GLN A 101 -9.08 -2.98 -12.41
C GLN A 101 -8.24 -1.78 -11.93
N ARG A 102 -8.19 -1.53 -10.62
CA ARG A 102 -7.31 -0.49 -10.05
C ARG A 102 -5.84 -0.75 -10.36
N SER A 103 -5.40 -2.00 -10.25
CA SER A 103 -4.02 -2.41 -10.58
C SER A 103 -3.69 -2.15 -12.06
N ALA A 104 -4.61 -2.53 -12.97
CA ALA A 104 -4.44 -2.29 -14.41
C ALA A 104 -4.39 -0.80 -14.77
N ASN A 105 -5.21 0.03 -14.10
CA ASN A 105 -5.23 1.47 -14.35
C ASN A 105 -3.92 2.15 -13.93
N ILE A 106 -3.27 1.71 -12.85
CA ILE A 106 -1.98 2.27 -12.41
C ILE A 106 -0.89 2.09 -13.49
N ILE A 107 -0.87 0.95 -14.18
CA ILE A 107 0.11 0.68 -15.24
C ILE A 107 -0.06 1.62 -16.45
N ILE A 108 -1.26 2.16 -16.66
CA ILE A 108 -1.58 3.00 -17.83
C ILE A 108 -1.22 4.47 -17.58
N ASP A 109 -1.11 4.88 -16.30
CA ASP A 109 -0.87 6.28 -15.90
C ASP A 109 0.62 6.61 -15.58
N ASP A 110 1.53 5.63 -15.61
CA ASP A 110 3.01 5.76 -15.39
C ASP A 110 3.81 5.83 -16.71
#